data_AF-A0A8H6VQ03-F1
#
_entry.id   AF-A0A8H6VQ03-F1
#
_cell.length_a   1.000
_cell.length_b   1.000
_cell.length_c   1.000
_cell.angle_alpha   90.00
_cell.angle_beta   90.00
_cell.angle_gamma   90.00
#
_symmetry.space_group_name_H-M   'P 1'
#
loop_
_entity.id
_entity.type
_entity.pdbx_description
1 polymer ?
#
loop_
_entity_poly.entity_id
_entity_poly.type
_entity_poly.pdbx_seq_one_letter_code
_entity_poly.pdbx_strand_id
1 'polypeptide(L)'
;MSVDVRALLHLEPLTNDDEGESDAITAVILSASQDENPTISLVEIYSVLCQSRSEALLDPLAILPPLLRTRRPGANDLISLVGECASAKEVVIAIQEALEGVARILAAEDDGDEPNEKSSPVEQLLSVVQLSTSAIPRLKLRRKAPSETLTPLLSQLERTIHLASAQLSRDQGRQLLLGLAQLLHTAFHWMHGYDPEDVPSGQTLLKRVLDSAVSDCSQCLQSSLAQRTFEKLYPRLTIRSQLLEDWQAGELVVEKVAAAYKLIDIENKQPPIPSVAYLVLLSHSGTLPYDINKLFLFLLPILISSVQTTHALDETLALLLVGLQASMFSAGHQLSPEISGPLCAILPSLASSHPDAQTRHQAFRILSRILFLTPPQLRIQILKDLVTDTQFPQMRVAAIGLVKESVLDALSHETSASIFASPQFLQVFGPILLRPDPLDLFDAELALDAMVDSSEPARLVECLSLYYILLLRDKSNRTGIRDRDQIKNVERTLLAPIRATLLRWMKLAVVSDDHLHTEIMPLVALKTSLERVDVAIIDLN
;
A
#
# COMPACT_ATOMS: atom_id res chain seq x y z
N MET A 1 -56.86 -12.36 -7.69
CA MET A 1 -57.41 -12.43 -6.33
C MET A 1 -56.33 -11.88 -5.42
N SER A 2 -56.61 -10.81 -4.66
CA SER A 2 -55.66 -10.30 -3.66
C SER A 2 -55.53 -11.35 -2.57
N VAL A 3 -54.32 -11.82 -2.32
CA VAL A 3 -54.07 -12.75 -1.21
C VAL A 3 -54.05 -11.92 0.06
N ASP A 4 -54.83 -12.32 1.06
CA ASP A 4 -54.95 -11.59 2.32
C ASP A 4 -53.71 -11.84 3.20
N VAL A 5 -52.89 -10.80 3.40
CA VAL A 5 -51.69 -10.86 4.25
C VAL A 5 -52.01 -11.27 5.67
N ARG A 6 -53.15 -10.83 6.19
CA ARG A 6 -53.54 -11.07 7.58
C ARG A 6 -53.72 -12.55 7.84
N ALA A 7 -54.34 -13.26 6.89
CA ALA A 7 -54.53 -14.69 6.97
C ALA A 7 -53.21 -15.48 6.88
N LEU A 8 -52.24 -14.97 6.11
CA LEU A 8 -50.95 -15.62 5.90
C LEU A 8 -49.94 -15.36 7.03
N LEU A 9 -50.00 -14.20 7.68
CA LEU A 9 -49.14 -13.84 8.82
C LEU A 9 -49.78 -14.12 10.18
N HIS A 10 -50.92 -14.83 10.22
CA HIS A 10 -51.65 -15.16 11.44
C HIS A 10 -51.97 -13.93 12.32
N LEU A 11 -52.31 -12.79 11.69
CA LEU A 11 -52.60 -11.55 12.40
C LEU A 11 -54.02 -11.57 13.01
N GLU A 12 -54.18 -11.04 14.22
CA GLU A 12 -55.49 -10.90 14.86
C GLU A 12 -56.40 -9.94 14.06
N PRO A 13 -57.73 -10.14 14.08
CA PRO A 13 -58.67 -9.30 13.34
C PRO A 13 -58.76 -7.89 13.95
N LEU A 14 -57.92 -6.98 13.46
CA LEU A 14 -58.03 -5.55 13.71
C LEU A 14 -59.00 -4.89 12.72
N THR A 15 -59.47 -3.68 13.06
CA THR A 15 -60.26 -2.83 12.15
C THR A 15 -59.58 -2.72 10.77
N ASN A 16 -60.36 -2.63 9.68
CA ASN A 16 -59.88 -2.58 8.28
C ASN A 16 -59.14 -1.28 7.91
N ASP A 17 -58.31 -0.75 8.80
CA ASP A 17 -57.48 0.43 8.54
C ASP A 17 -56.05 0.02 8.20
N ASP A 18 -55.43 0.70 7.24
CA ASP A 18 -54.09 0.41 6.73
C ASP A 18 -53.02 0.61 7.83
N GLU A 19 -53.26 1.56 8.76
CA GLU A 19 -52.39 1.80 9.91
C GLU A 19 -52.32 0.57 10.84
N GLY A 20 -53.47 -0.06 11.13
CA GLY A 20 -53.52 -1.24 11.98
C GLY A 20 -52.83 -2.46 11.37
N GLU A 21 -52.79 -2.54 10.04
CA GLU A 21 -52.08 -3.60 9.33
C GLU A 21 -50.57 -3.38 9.29
N SER A 22 -50.13 -2.13 9.08
CA SER A 22 -48.72 -1.72 9.17
C SER A 22 -48.13 -2.02 10.55
N ASP A 23 -48.84 -1.68 11.62
CA ASP A 23 -48.42 -1.93 13.00
C ASP A 23 -48.28 -3.43 13.28
N ALA A 24 -49.22 -4.23 12.78
CA ALA A 24 -49.22 -5.67 12.95
C ALA A 24 -48.07 -6.36 12.19
N ILE A 25 -47.81 -5.94 10.94
CA ILE A 25 -46.65 -6.42 10.16
C ILE A 25 -45.34 -6.04 10.86
N THR A 26 -45.25 -4.80 11.35
CA THR A 26 -44.09 -4.31 12.11
C THR A 26 -43.84 -5.16 13.35
N ALA A 27 -44.88 -5.44 14.14
CA ALA A 27 -44.77 -6.27 15.34
C ALA A 27 -44.27 -7.69 15.03
N VAL A 28 -44.77 -8.30 13.95
CA VAL A 28 -44.33 -9.64 13.52
C VAL A 28 -42.87 -9.62 13.05
N ILE A 29 -42.43 -8.61 12.30
CA ILE A 29 -41.02 -8.46 11.91
C ILE A 29 -40.13 -8.28 13.13
N LEU A 30 -40.55 -7.45 14.09
CA LEU A 30 -39.79 -7.21 15.33
C LEU A 30 -39.64 -8.50 16.15
N SER A 31 -40.74 -9.23 16.37
CA SER A 31 -40.73 -10.55 17.03
C SER A 31 -39.81 -11.52 16.27
N ALA A 32 -39.96 -11.63 14.95
CA ALA A 32 -39.11 -12.49 14.12
C ALA A 32 -37.63 -12.11 14.11
N SER A 33 -37.30 -10.86 14.38
CA SER A 33 -35.92 -10.36 14.46
C SER A 33 -35.27 -10.57 15.83
N GLN A 34 -36.06 -10.60 16.92
CA GLN A 34 -35.58 -10.59 18.30
C GLN A 34 -35.75 -11.93 19.03
N ASP A 35 -36.80 -12.70 18.74
CA ASP A 35 -37.16 -13.89 19.52
C ASP A 35 -36.33 -15.10 19.09
N GLU A 36 -35.69 -15.85 20.00
CA GLU A 36 -34.87 -17.03 19.64
C GLU A 36 -35.60 -18.07 18.78
N ASN A 37 -36.92 -18.23 18.99
CA ASN A 37 -37.76 -19.16 18.23
C ASN A 37 -39.05 -18.45 17.77
N PRO A 38 -38.99 -17.66 16.69
CA PRO A 38 -40.14 -16.90 16.24
C PRO A 38 -41.20 -17.83 15.64
N THR A 39 -42.46 -17.48 15.78
CA THR A 39 -43.59 -18.24 15.22
C THR A 39 -43.60 -18.23 13.70
N ILE A 40 -43.12 -17.14 13.10
CA ILE A 40 -42.97 -16.96 11.66
C ILE A 40 -41.56 -16.43 11.41
N SER A 41 -40.83 -17.08 10.49
CA SER A 41 -39.47 -16.68 10.14
C SER A 41 -39.44 -15.44 9.24
N LEU A 42 -38.32 -14.70 9.22
CA LEU A 42 -38.15 -13.55 8.33
C LEU A 42 -38.26 -13.93 6.84
N VAL A 43 -37.84 -15.16 6.47
CA VAL A 43 -37.98 -15.69 5.10
C VAL A 43 -39.46 -15.85 4.73
N GLU A 44 -40.26 -16.42 5.63
CA GLU A 44 -41.70 -16.58 5.42
C GLU A 44 -42.39 -15.22 5.31
N ILE A 45 -42.06 -14.28 6.21
CA ILE A 45 -42.60 -12.92 6.17
C ILE A 45 -42.29 -12.25 4.83
N TYR A 46 -41.03 -12.29 4.37
CA TYR A 46 -40.63 -11.77 3.07
C TYR A 46 -41.47 -12.39 1.93
N SER A 47 -41.60 -13.71 1.92
CA SER A 47 -42.34 -14.41 0.87
C SER A 47 -43.83 -14.02 0.82
N VAL A 48 -44.44 -13.79 1.98
CA VAL A 48 -45.84 -13.37 2.10
C VAL A 48 -46.02 -11.95 1.59
N LEU A 49 -45.15 -11.03 1.99
CA LEU A 49 -45.21 -9.62 1.55
C LEU A 49 -45.08 -9.49 0.03
N CYS A 50 -44.19 -10.25 -0.60
CA CYS A 50 -44.04 -10.26 -2.06
C CYS A 50 -45.25 -10.88 -2.78
N GLN A 51 -45.89 -11.90 -2.18
CA GLN A 51 -47.06 -12.55 -2.78
C GLN A 51 -48.31 -11.66 -2.71
N SER A 52 -48.45 -10.89 -1.63
CA SER A 52 -49.60 -10.03 -1.41
C SER A 52 -49.49 -8.64 -2.02
N ARG A 53 -48.26 -8.21 -2.36
CA ARG A 53 -47.94 -6.83 -2.80
C ARG A 53 -48.25 -5.77 -1.73
N SER A 54 -47.89 -6.09 -0.49
CA SER A 54 -48.14 -5.23 0.68
C SER A 54 -46.88 -4.50 1.15
N GLU A 55 -45.90 -4.30 0.25
CA GLU A 55 -44.61 -3.69 0.58
C GLU A 55 -44.74 -2.22 1.00
N ALA A 56 -45.83 -1.55 0.60
CA ALA A 56 -46.13 -0.17 0.97
C ALA A 56 -46.52 -0.01 2.45
N LEU A 57 -46.87 -1.11 3.14
CA LEU A 57 -47.24 -1.13 4.56
C LEU A 57 -46.02 -1.29 5.50
N LEU A 58 -44.80 -1.31 4.96
CA LEU A 58 -43.59 -1.44 5.75
C LEU A 58 -43.20 -0.07 6.33
N ASP A 59 -43.10 0.01 7.66
CA ASP A 59 -42.52 1.18 8.35
C ASP A 59 -40.98 1.02 8.46
N PRO A 60 -40.19 1.68 7.59
CA PRO A 60 -38.74 1.55 7.60
C PRO A 60 -38.09 2.06 8.88
N LEU A 61 -38.70 3.03 9.59
CA LEU A 61 -38.12 3.60 10.81
C LEU A 61 -38.15 2.59 11.96
N ALA A 62 -39.21 1.81 12.07
CA ALA A 62 -39.34 0.79 13.09
C ALA A 62 -38.53 -0.48 12.77
N ILE A 63 -38.53 -0.93 11.51
CA ILE A 63 -38.01 -2.26 11.16
C ILE A 63 -36.54 -2.28 10.76
N LEU A 64 -35.99 -1.22 10.14
CA LEU A 64 -34.60 -1.25 9.68
C LEU A 64 -33.57 -1.35 10.81
N PRO A 65 -33.67 -0.58 11.92
CA PRO A 65 -32.69 -0.67 13.00
C PRO A 65 -32.52 -2.09 13.59
N PRO A 66 -33.59 -2.87 13.88
CA PRO A 66 -33.45 -4.25 14.32
C PRO A 66 -33.05 -5.22 13.20
N LEU A 67 -33.56 -5.03 11.97
CA LEU A 67 -33.20 -5.88 10.83
C LEU A 67 -31.71 -5.79 10.48
N LEU A 68 -31.13 -4.59 10.52
CA LEU A 68 -29.70 -4.39 10.25
C LEU A 68 -28.82 -5.14 11.27
N ARG A 69 -29.29 -5.25 12.53
CA ARG A 69 -28.55 -5.89 13.62
C ARG A 69 -28.64 -7.41 13.66
N THR A 70 -29.46 -8.04 12.83
CA THR A 70 -29.69 -9.49 12.87
C THR A 70 -29.07 -10.22 11.68
N ARG A 71 -28.47 -11.39 11.91
CA ARG A 71 -27.94 -12.28 10.86
C ARG A 71 -28.93 -13.36 10.40
N ARG A 72 -30.18 -13.26 10.84
CA ARG A 72 -31.18 -14.29 10.56
C ARG A 72 -31.48 -14.40 9.06
N PRO A 73 -31.68 -15.62 8.51
CA PRO A 73 -32.08 -15.81 7.13
C PRO A 73 -33.33 -14.98 6.80
N GLY A 74 -33.34 -14.30 5.65
CA GLY A 74 -34.42 -13.41 5.22
C GLY A 74 -34.29 -11.95 5.68
N ALA A 75 -33.37 -11.64 6.60
CA ALA A 75 -33.15 -10.25 7.02
C ALA A 75 -32.68 -9.36 5.86
N ASN A 76 -31.69 -9.81 5.10
CA ASN A 76 -31.19 -9.07 3.93
C ASN A 76 -32.26 -8.91 2.84
N ASP A 77 -33.09 -9.93 2.61
CA ASP A 77 -34.17 -9.87 1.63
C ASP A 77 -35.23 -8.82 2.03
N LEU A 78 -35.58 -8.77 3.32
CA LEU A 78 -36.47 -7.73 3.86
C LEU A 78 -35.83 -6.34 3.81
N ILE A 79 -34.55 -6.22 4.14
CA ILE A 79 -33.81 -4.95 4.04
C ILE A 79 -33.85 -4.44 2.59
N SER A 80 -33.57 -5.30 1.60
CA SER A 80 -33.67 -4.94 0.19
C SER A 80 -35.09 -4.54 -0.20
N LEU A 81 -36.12 -5.30 0.24
CA LEU A 81 -37.53 -4.98 -0.03
C LEU A 81 -37.92 -3.60 0.50
N VAL A 82 -37.56 -3.30 1.74
CA VAL A 82 -37.79 -1.99 2.36
C VAL A 82 -37.05 -0.89 1.59
N GLY A 83 -35.79 -1.14 1.23
CA GLY A 83 -34.96 -0.22 0.46
C GLY A 83 -35.52 0.10 -0.93
N GLU A 84 -36.27 -0.80 -1.55
CA GLU A 84 -36.85 -0.63 -2.89
C GLU A 84 -38.27 -0.05 -2.85
N CYS A 85 -39.10 -0.51 -1.90
CA CYS A 85 -40.54 -0.26 -1.91
C CYS A 85 -41.00 0.80 -0.91
N ALA A 86 -40.35 0.93 0.25
CA ALA A 86 -40.79 1.85 1.29
C ALA A 86 -40.49 3.31 0.94
N SER A 87 -41.05 4.25 1.71
CA SER A 87 -40.83 5.69 1.57
C SER A 87 -39.32 6.03 1.59
N ALA A 88 -38.78 6.50 0.46
CA ALA A 88 -37.36 6.82 0.32
C ALA A 88 -36.86 7.82 1.37
N LYS A 89 -37.72 8.75 1.79
CA LYS A 89 -37.40 9.73 2.83
C LYS A 89 -37.20 9.06 4.19
N GLU A 90 -38.11 8.15 4.56
CA GLU A 90 -38.05 7.47 5.87
C GLU A 90 -36.93 6.45 5.89
N VAL A 91 -36.68 5.75 4.78
CA VAL A 91 -35.50 4.88 4.62
C VAL A 91 -34.20 5.67 4.84
N VAL A 92 -34.06 6.87 4.26
CA VAL A 92 -32.85 7.70 4.47
C VAL A 92 -32.71 8.17 5.92
N ILE A 93 -33.82 8.46 6.62
CA ILE A 93 -33.78 8.80 8.05
C ILE A 93 -33.34 7.58 8.88
N ALA A 94 -33.92 6.40 8.63
CA ALA A 94 -33.52 5.16 9.29
C ALA A 94 -32.05 4.81 9.03
N ILE A 95 -31.55 5.05 7.82
CA ILE A 95 -30.14 4.90 7.47
C ILE A 95 -29.26 5.81 8.34
N GLN A 96 -29.62 7.09 8.50
CA GLN A 96 -28.84 8.04 9.30
C GLN A 96 -28.79 7.60 10.77
N GLU A 97 -29.92 7.16 11.34
CA GLU A 97 -29.96 6.62 12.69
C GLU A 97 -29.12 5.34 12.82
N ALA A 98 -29.18 4.45 11.83
CA ALA A 98 -28.37 3.24 11.79
C ALA A 98 -26.86 3.57 11.73
N LEU A 99 -26.45 4.54 10.92
CA LEU A 99 -25.06 5.01 10.85
C LEU A 99 -24.59 5.59 12.17
N GLU A 100 -25.42 6.39 12.85
CA GLU A 100 -25.10 6.90 14.19
C GLU A 100 -24.99 5.77 15.22
N GLY A 101 -25.81 4.72 15.10
CA GLY A 101 -25.69 3.50 15.88
C GLY A 101 -24.36 2.77 15.65
N VAL A 102 -24.05 2.49 14.38
CA VAL A 102 -22.81 1.80 13.96
C VAL A 102 -21.58 2.59 14.38
N ALA A 103 -21.56 3.91 14.15
CA ALA A 103 -20.45 4.78 14.53
C ALA A 103 -20.23 4.81 16.06
N ARG A 104 -21.31 4.76 16.86
CA ARG A 104 -21.20 4.67 18.33
C ARG A 104 -20.59 3.34 18.78
N ILE A 105 -20.97 2.23 18.14
CA ILE A 105 -20.42 0.91 18.45
C ILE A 105 -18.93 0.85 18.06
N LEU A 106 -18.59 1.30 16.84
CA LEU A 106 -17.19 1.33 16.37
C LEU A 106 -16.28 2.24 17.20
N ALA A 107 -16.84 3.31 17.79
CA ALA A 107 -16.09 4.22 18.65
C ALA A 107 -15.97 3.74 20.11
N ALA A 108 -16.74 2.75 20.52
CA ALA A 108 -16.62 2.15 21.84
C ALA A 108 -15.47 1.13 21.81
N GLU A 109 -14.42 1.35 22.60
CA GLU A 109 -13.24 0.46 22.73
C GLU A 109 -13.56 -0.84 23.53
N ASP A 110 -14.75 -1.42 23.37
CA ASP A 110 -15.22 -2.50 24.25
C ASP A 110 -14.95 -3.89 23.65
N ASP A 111 -14.06 -4.65 24.30
CA ASP A 111 -13.71 -6.07 24.06
C ASP A 111 -14.83 -7.04 24.51
N GLY A 112 -16.09 -6.66 24.31
CA GLY A 112 -17.24 -7.49 24.65
C GLY A 112 -17.49 -8.54 23.59
N ASP A 113 -17.36 -9.82 23.92
CA ASP A 113 -17.87 -10.95 23.11
C ASP A 113 -19.38 -10.77 22.85
N GLU A 114 -19.73 -10.09 21.76
CA GLU A 114 -21.12 -9.97 21.35
C GLU A 114 -21.67 -11.34 20.89
N PRO A 115 -22.93 -11.67 21.21
CA PRO A 115 -23.54 -12.94 20.82
C PRO A 115 -23.51 -13.14 19.30
N ASN A 116 -23.18 -14.37 18.88
CA ASN A 116 -22.90 -14.76 17.48
C ASN A 116 -24.05 -14.48 16.47
N GLU A 117 -25.25 -14.19 16.96
CA GLU A 117 -26.46 -13.93 16.17
C GLU A 117 -26.61 -12.48 15.70
N LYS A 118 -25.80 -11.55 16.22
CA LYS A 118 -25.84 -10.13 15.82
C LYS A 118 -24.93 -9.87 14.62
N SER A 119 -25.41 -9.01 13.72
CA SER A 119 -24.63 -8.52 12.58
C SER A 119 -23.52 -7.61 13.07
N SER A 120 -22.32 -7.80 12.55
CA SER A 120 -21.19 -6.94 12.91
C SER A 120 -21.47 -5.48 12.47
N PRO A 121 -20.85 -4.48 13.12
CA PRO A 121 -20.97 -3.08 12.70
C PRO A 121 -20.58 -2.86 11.22
N VAL A 122 -19.61 -3.65 10.74
CA VAL A 122 -19.17 -3.64 9.34
C VAL A 122 -20.25 -4.19 8.39
N GLU A 123 -20.90 -5.30 8.75
CA GLU A 123 -22.03 -5.84 7.96
C GLU A 123 -23.20 -4.86 7.90
N GLN A 124 -23.51 -4.20 9.03
CA GLN A 124 -24.51 -3.14 9.08
C GLN A 124 -24.16 -1.98 8.13
N LEU A 125 -22.90 -1.53 8.12
CA LEU A 125 -22.42 -0.50 7.20
C LEU A 125 -22.57 -0.90 5.73
N LEU A 126 -22.23 -2.15 5.38
CA LEU A 126 -22.41 -2.67 4.01
C LEU A 126 -23.88 -2.64 3.57
N SER A 127 -24.79 -3.12 4.42
CA SER A 127 -26.23 -3.10 4.16
C SER A 127 -26.76 -1.67 4.04
N VAL A 128 -26.26 -0.74 4.85
CA VAL A 128 -26.62 0.68 4.76
C VAL A 128 -26.18 1.32 3.44
N VAL A 129 -24.99 1.00 2.93
CA VAL A 129 -24.52 1.49 1.62
C VAL A 129 -25.42 0.97 0.50
N GLN A 130 -25.84 -0.30 0.56
CA GLN A 130 -26.78 -0.89 -0.39
C GLN A 130 -28.17 -0.22 -0.31
N LEU A 131 -28.72 -0.02 0.90
CA LEU A 131 -29.98 0.70 1.13
C LEU A 131 -29.92 2.14 0.59
N SER A 132 -28.79 2.82 0.79
CA SER A 132 -28.59 4.17 0.27
C SER A 132 -28.66 4.18 -1.26
N THR A 133 -28.13 3.14 -1.90
CA THR A 133 -28.10 3.01 -3.37
C THR A 133 -29.51 2.87 -3.95
N SER A 134 -30.42 2.15 -3.27
CA SER A 134 -31.81 1.98 -3.71
C SER A 134 -32.72 3.15 -3.32
N ALA A 135 -32.44 3.83 -2.21
CA ALA A 135 -33.29 4.90 -1.70
C ALA A 135 -33.04 6.25 -2.38
N ILE A 136 -31.78 6.66 -2.58
CA ILE A 136 -31.42 7.98 -3.14
C ILE A 136 -32.12 8.30 -4.47
N PRO A 137 -32.11 7.43 -5.51
CA PRO A 137 -32.71 7.77 -6.79
C PRO A 137 -34.23 8.00 -6.73
N ARG A 138 -34.89 7.59 -5.63
CA ARG A 138 -36.33 7.77 -5.39
C ARG A 138 -36.66 9.00 -4.53
N LEU A 139 -35.64 9.70 -4.01
CA LEU A 139 -35.84 10.91 -3.22
C LEU A 139 -36.45 12.04 -4.06
N LYS A 140 -37.44 12.72 -3.50
CA LYS A 140 -38.07 13.90 -4.10
C LYS A 140 -37.55 15.16 -3.42
N LEU A 141 -36.89 16.02 -4.19
CA LEU A 141 -36.48 17.34 -3.72
C LEU A 141 -37.70 18.25 -3.55
N ARG A 142 -37.68 19.04 -2.47
CA ARG A 142 -38.72 20.05 -2.20
C ARG A 142 -38.14 21.46 -2.29
N ARG A 143 -37.36 21.86 -1.29
CA ARG A 143 -36.78 23.21 -1.16
C ARG A 143 -35.26 23.24 -1.08
N LYS A 144 -34.63 22.07 -0.97
CA LYS A 144 -33.19 21.92 -0.80
C LYS A 144 -32.57 21.51 -2.13
N ALA A 145 -31.35 21.98 -2.36
CA ALA A 145 -30.52 21.48 -3.45
C ALA A 145 -30.25 19.96 -3.27
N PRO A 146 -29.94 19.22 -4.36
CA PRO A 146 -29.53 17.83 -4.26
C PRO A 146 -28.33 17.64 -3.31
N SER A 147 -27.34 18.52 -3.40
CA SER A 147 -26.14 18.52 -2.56
C SER A 147 -26.47 18.70 -1.07
N GLU A 148 -27.34 19.66 -0.73
CA GLU A 148 -27.82 19.89 0.64
C GLU A 148 -28.60 18.70 1.21
N THR A 149 -29.31 17.99 0.35
CA THR A 149 -30.10 16.81 0.73
C THR A 149 -29.19 15.62 1.05
N LEU A 150 -28.12 15.42 0.28
CA LEU A 150 -27.19 14.29 0.47
C LEU A 150 -26.11 14.55 1.52
N THR A 151 -25.77 15.81 1.81
CA THR A 151 -24.66 16.18 2.71
C THR A 151 -24.69 15.46 4.06
N PRO A 152 -25.82 15.42 4.81
CA PRO A 152 -25.82 14.78 6.13
C PRO A 152 -25.54 13.28 6.05
N LEU A 153 -26.18 12.59 5.09
CA LEU A 153 -26.00 11.15 4.88
C LEU A 153 -24.56 10.83 4.47
N LEU A 154 -24.04 11.52 3.46
CA LEU A 154 -22.71 11.26 2.90
C LEU A 154 -21.59 11.60 3.89
N SER A 155 -21.75 12.64 4.70
CA SER A 155 -20.77 12.98 5.74
C SER A 155 -20.79 11.98 6.90
N GLN A 156 -21.96 11.43 7.25
CA GLN A 156 -22.05 10.34 8.24
C GLN A 156 -21.45 9.04 7.71
N LEU A 157 -21.68 8.71 6.44
CA LEU A 157 -21.05 7.57 5.78
C LEU A 157 -19.52 7.70 5.80
N GLU A 158 -18.98 8.85 5.37
CA GLU A 158 -17.55 9.17 5.39
C GLU A 158 -16.94 8.92 6.78
N ARG A 159 -17.56 9.48 7.84
CA ARG A 159 -17.13 9.28 9.22
C ARG A 159 -17.18 7.81 9.66
N THR A 160 -18.26 7.10 9.30
CA THR A 160 -18.46 5.71 9.73
C THR A 160 -17.48 4.77 9.04
N ILE A 161 -17.18 5.00 7.76
CA ILE A 161 -16.15 4.27 7.00
C ILE A 161 -14.79 4.46 7.65
N HIS A 162 -14.43 5.70 8.00
CA HIS A 162 -13.17 5.99 8.67
C HIS A 162 -13.03 5.21 9.99
N LEU A 163 -14.08 5.18 10.82
CA LEU A 163 -14.09 4.40 12.06
C LEU A 163 -14.03 2.88 11.82
N ALA A 164 -14.67 2.39 10.76
CA ALA A 164 -14.69 0.97 10.42
C ALA A 164 -13.37 0.48 9.80
N SER A 165 -12.59 1.36 9.20
CA SER A 165 -11.43 1.03 8.35
C SER A 165 -10.43 0.05 8.97
N ALA A 166 -10.16 0.19 10.27
CA ALA A 166 -9.24 -0.67 11.02
C ALA A 166 -9.78 -2.10 11.27
N GLN A 167 -11.10 -2.29 11.18
CA GLN A 167 -11.78 -3.56 11.46
C GLN A 167 -12.20 -4.31 10.18
N LEU A 168 -12.05 -3.68 9.00
CA LEU A 168 -12.44 -4.28 7.73
C LEU A 168 -11.53 -5.47 7.39
N SER A 169 -12.14 -6.63 7.14
CA SER A 169 -11.45 -7.68 6.39
C SER A 169 -11.26 -7.26 4.93
N ARG A 170 -10.34 -7.94 4.24
CA ARG A 170 -10.07 -7.74 2.81
C ARG A 170 -11.35 -7.74 1.97
N ASP A 171 -12.19 -8.75 2.14
CA ASP A 171 -13.39 -8.93 1.32
C ASP A 171 -14.46 -7.88 1.67
N GLN A 172 -14.61 -7.54 2.95
CA GLN A 172 -15.53 -6.47 3.38
C GLN A 172 -15.10 -5.11 2.85
N GLY A 173 -13.81 -4.75 2.91
CA GLY A 173 -13.32 -3.49 2.37
C GLY A 173 -13.52 -3.37 0.86
N ARG A 174 -13.29 -4.47 0.12
CA ARG A 174 -13.57 -4.54 -1.32
C ARG A 174 -15.06 -4.41 -1.64
N GLN A 175 -15.92 -5.10 -0.90
CA GLN A 175 -17.38 -4.98 -1.04
C GLN A 175 -17.87 -3.57 -0.72
N LEU A 176 -17.32 -2.94 0.32
CA LEU A 176 -17.63 -1.57 0.71
C LEU A 176 -17.30 -0.59 -0.42
N LEU A 177 -16.10 -0.68 -1.00
CA LEU A 177 -15.68 0.16 -2.12
C LEU A 177 -16.54 -0.05 -3.38
N LEU A 178 -16.91 -1.29 -3.69
CA LEU A 178 -17.82 -1.59 -4.81
C LEU A 178 -19.22 -1.01 -4.57
N GLY A 179 -19.76 -1.20 -3.36
CA GLY A 179 -21.05 -0.64 -2.96
C GLY A 179 -21.05 0.89 -3.01
N LEU A 180 -19.99 1.52 -2.52
CA LEU A 180 -19.81 2.97 -2.59
C LEU A 180 -19.67 3.47 -4.03
N ALA A 181 -18.88 2.81 -4.87
CA ALA A 181 -18.77 3.19 -6.28
C ALA A 181 -20.15 3.18 -6.97
N GLN A 182 -20.97 2.16 -6.69
CA GLN A 182 -22.33 2.06 -7.20
C GLN A 182 -23.27 3.13 -6.61
N LEU A 183 -23.22 3.34 -5.29
CA LEU A 183 -23.97 4.38 -4.59
C LEU A 183 -23.72 5.75 -5.19
N LEU A 184 -22.44 6.12 -5.34
CA LEU A 184 -22.05 7.43 -5.84
C LEU A 184 -22.37 7.59 -7.33
N HIS A 185 -22.27 6.52 -8.12
CA HIS A 185 -22.75 6.50 -9.51
C HIS A 185 -24.25 6.81 -9.59
N THR A 186 -25.07 6.12 -8.80
CA THR A 186 -26.52 6.33 -8.76
C THR A 186 -26.86 7.72 -8.22
N ALA A 187 -26.18 8.18 -7.18
CA ALA A 187 -26.38 9.52 -6.61
C ALA A 187 -26.01 10.62 -7.62
N PHE A 188 -24.90 10.45 -8.36
CA PHE A 188 -24.50 11.35 -9.43
C PHE A 188 -25.59 11.49 -10.50
N HIS A 189 -26.10 10.38 -11.01
CA HIS A 189 -27.17 10.40 -12.01
C HIS A 189 -28.47 11.01 -11.49
N TRP A 190 -28.83 10.73 -10.24
CA TRP A 190 -30.00 11.35 -9.60
C TRP A 190 -29.84 12.87 -9.50
N MET A 191 -28.66 13.38 -9.12
CA MET A 191 -28.42 14.84 -9.05
C MET A 191 -28.50 15.51 -10.43
N HIS A 192 -28.06 14.84 -11.50
CA HIS A 192 -28.15 15.36 -12.87
C HIS A 192 -29.60 15.45 -13.39
N GLY A 193 -30.56 14.84 -12.71
CA GLY A 193 -31.99 15.02 -12.99
C GLY A 193 -32.54 16.38 -12.54
N TYR A 194 -31.72 17.22 -11.88
CA TYR A 194 -32.12 18.51 -11.30
C TYR A 194 -31.30 19.67 -11.88
N ASP A 195 -31.29 20.81 -11.20
CA ASP A 195 -30.64 22.04 -11.64
C ASP A 195 -29.13 21.85 -11.90
N PRO A 196 -28.63 22.12 -13.12
CA PRO A 196 -27.21 22.06 -13.43
C PRO A 196 -26.31 22.92 -12.53
N GLU A 197 -26.82 24.00 -11.94
CA GLU A 197 -26.03 24.88 -11.06
C GLU A 197 -25.62 24.19 -9.74
N ASP A 198 -26.38 23.18 -9.28
CA ASP A 198 -26.12 22.46 -8.03
C ASP A 198 -25.16 21.27 -8.20
N VAL A 199 -24.96 20.82 -9.45
CA VAL A 199 -24.17 19.63 -9.80
C VAL A 199 -22.70 19.73 -9.33
N PRO A 200 -21.97 20.86 -9.49
CA PRO A 200 -20.56 20.95 -9.09
C PRO A 200 -20.36 20.77 -7.57
N SER A 201 -21.27 21.32 -6.76
CA SER A 201 -21.24 21.16 -5.30
C SER A 201 -21.50 19.71 -4.90
N GLY A 202 -22.45 19.05 -5.57
CA GLY A 202 -22.72 17.62 -5.40
C GLY A 202 -21.54 16.74 -5.81
N GLN A 203 -20.90 17.02 -6.96
CA GLN A 203 -19.71 16.30 -7.43
C GLN A 203 -18.55 16.40 -6.44
N THR A 204 -18.30 17.60 -5.90
CA THR A 204 -17.26 17.82 -4.88
C THR A 204 -17.52 16.96 -3.64
N LEU A 205 -18.77 16.88 -3.19
CA LEU A 205 -19.18 16.04 -2.06
C LEU A 205 -18.98 14.54 -2.36
N LEU A 206 -19.46 14.05 -3.50
CA LEU A 206 -19.30 12.64 -3.89
C LEU A 206 -17.82 12.25 -4.02
N LYS A 207 -17.02 13.12 -4.64
CA LYS A 207 -15.58 12.93 -4.80
C LYS A 207 -14.88 12.83 -3.46
N ARG A 208 -15.21 13.72 -2.51
CA ARG A 208 -14.64 13.68 -1.14
C ARG A 208 -14.92 12.36 -0.43
N VAL A 209 -16.16 11.87 -0.50
CA VAL A 209 -16.52 10.57 0.12
C VAL A 209 -15.75 9.42 -0.52
N LEU A 210 -15.63 9.42 -1.86
CA LEU A 210 -14.87 8.39 -2.56
C LEU A 210 -13.38 8.44 -2.21
N ASP A 211 -12.81 9.65 -2.16
CA ASP A 211 -11.41 9.88 -1.77
C ASP A 211 -11.13 9.37 -0.35
N SER A 212 -12.01 9.68 0.61
CA SER A 212 -11.87 9.17 1.99
C SER A 212 -11.95 7.65 2.00
N ALA A 213 -12.98 7.07 1.38
CA ALA A 213 -13.21 5.64 1.40
C ALA A 213 -12.05 4.85 0.76
N VAL A 214 -11.53 5.30 -0.38
CA VAL A 214 -10.37 4.66 -1.05
C VAL A 214 -9.13 4.77 -0.18
N SER A 215 -8.92 5.93 0.48
CA SER A 215 -7.78 6.12 1.38
C SER A 215 -7.89 5.17 2.58
N ASP A 216 -9.03 5.17 3.27
CA ASP A 216 -9.30 4.35 4.45
C ASP A 216 -9.28 2.84 4.16
N CYS A 217 -9.71 2.42 2.96
CA CYS A 217 -9.81 1.01 2.56
C CYS A 217 -8.64 0.52 1.70
N SER A 218 -7.59 1.33 1.48
CA SER A 218 -6.50 1.00 0.55
C SER A 218 -5.81 -0.34 0.86
N GLN A 219 -5.63 -0.64 2.15
CA GLN A 219 -5.07 -1.91 2.64
C GLN A 219 -5.89 -3.15 2.28
N CYS A 220 -7.19 -2.99 1.99
CA CYS A 220 -8.08 -4.09 1.60
C CYS A 220 -7.98 -4.44 0.11
N LEU A 221 -7.35 -3.59 -0.72
CA LEU A 221 -7.26 -3.81 -2.17
C LEU A 221 -6.39 -5.03 -2.49
N GLN A 222 -5.15 -5.06 -1.99
CA GLN A 222 -4.19 -6.15 -2.21
C GLN A 222 -4.07 -6.58 -3.69
N SER A 223 -3.98 -5.60 -4.59
CA SER A 223 -3.94 -5.83 -6.05
C SER A 223 -2.58 -6.36 -6.56
N SER A 224 -1.59 -6.45 -5.67
CA SER A 224 -0.21 -6.87 -5.97
C SER A 224 0.42 -6.05 -7.10
N LEU A 225 0.07 -4.76 -7.18
CA LEU A 225 0.41 -3.89 -8.28
C LEU A 225 1.91 -3.66 -8.39
N ALA A 226 2.63 -3.45 -7.28
CA ALA A 226 4.08 -3.29 -7.27
C ALA A 226 4.76 -4.55 -7.81
N GLN A 227 4.30 -5.72 -7.38
CA GLN A 227 4.86 -6.99 -7.83
C GLN A 227 4.61 -7.22 -9.32
N ARG A 228 3.37 -7.05 -9.79
CA ARG A 228 3.03 -7.15 -11.23
C ARG A 228 3.87 -6.19 -12.07
N THR A 229 4.02 -4.96 -11.59
CA THR A 229 4.84 -3.93 -12.23
C THR A 229 6.31 -4.34 -12.26
N PHE A 230 6.83 -4.85 -11.15
CA PHE A 230 8.20 -5.30 -11.04
C PHE A 230 8.50 -6.46 -12.00
N GLU A 231 7.65 -7.49 -12.05
CA GLU A 231 7.80 -8.63 -12.96
C GLU A 231 7.77 -8.20 -14.43
N LYS A 232 6.93 -7.21 -14.77
CA LYS A 232 6.86 -6.64 -16.11
C LYS A 232 8.14 -5.88 -16.49
N LEU A 233 8.70 -5.09 -15.57
CA LEU A 233 9.89 -4.26 -15.83
C LEU A 233 11.20 -5.03 -15.73
N TYR A 234 11.25 -6.08 -14.89
CA TYR A 234 12.47 -6.82 -14.58
C TYR A 234 12.28 -8.35 -14.70
N PRO A 235 11.86 -8.86 -15.87
CA PRO A 235 11.52 -10.28 -16.03
C PRO A 235 12.68 -11.23 -15.71
N ARG A 236 13.93 -10.79 -15.84
CA ARG A 236 15.13 -11.59 -15.50
C ARG A 236 15.41 -11.69 -14.00
N LEU A 237 14.85 -10.79 -13.20
CA LEU A 237 15.00 -10.77 -11.75
C LEU A 237 13.87 -11.53 -11.04
N THR A 238 12.82 -11.92 -11.78
CA THR A 238 11.73 -12.73 -11.28
C THR A 238 11.98 -14.21 -11.57
N ILE A 239 12.37 -14.97 -10.55
CA ILE A 239 12.58 -16.42 -10.67
C ILE A 239 11.25 -17.17 -10.48
N ARG A 240 10.43 -16.72 -9.52
CA ARG A 240 9.09 -17.25 -9.24
C ARG A 240 8.16 -16.07 -8.96
N SER A 241 6.96 -16.10 -9.53
CA SER A 241 5.95 -15.10 -9.24
C SER A 241 5.44 -15.27 -7.81
N GLN A 242 5.34 -14.18 -7.07
CA GLN A 242 4.90 -14.15 -5.67
C GLN A 242 3.63 -13.29 -5.52
N LEU A 243 2.76 -13.34 -6.52
CA LEU A 243 1.48 -12.63 -6.46
C LEU A 243 0.62 -13.20 -5.34
N LEU A 244 -0.04 -12.32 -4.59
CA LEU A 244 -1.00 -12.71 -3.57
C LEU A 244 -2.19 -13.44 -4.21
N GLU A 245 -2.77 -14.40 -3.50
CA GLU A 245 -4.01 -15.03 -3.94
C GLU A 245 -5.13 -13.98 -4.03
N ASP A 246 -5.94 -14.07 -5.08
CA ASP A 246 -7.10 -13.19 -5.32
C ASP A 246 -6.75 -11.69 -5.49
N TRP A 247 -5.58 -11.40 -6.06
CA TRP A 247 -5.19 -10.03 -6.42
C TRP A 247 -6.09 -9.43 -7.50
N GLN A 248 -6.66 -10.26 -8.38
CA GLN A 248 -7.52 -9.83 -9.49
C GLN A 248 -8.83 -9.20 -8.99
N ALA A 249 -9.39 -9.69 -7.88
CA ALA A 249 -10.56 -9.08 -7.27
C ALA A 249 -10.24 -7.67 -6.77
N GLY A 250 -9.04 -7.47 -6.21
CA GLY A 250 -8.52 -6.14 -5.85
C GLY A 250 -8.43 -5.19 -7.05
N GLU A 251 -7.83 -5.66 -8.16
CA GLU A 251 -7.76 -4.89 -9.41
C GLU A 251 -9.15 -4.47 -9.91
N LEU A 252 -10.09 -5.42 -9.96
CA LEU A 252 -11.46 -5.18 -10.42
C LEU A 252 -12.15 -4.11 -9.57
N VAL A 253 -11.94 -4.11 -8.25
CA VAL A 253 -12.48 -3.08 -7.34
C VAL A 253 -11.94 -1.71 -7.73
N VAL A 254 -10.62 -1.57 -7.93
CA VAL A 254 -10.02 -0.30 -8.32
C VAL A 254 -10.51 0.16 -9.69
N GLU A 255 -10.71 -0.75 -10.65
CA GLU A 255 -11.30 -0.41 -11.96
C GLU A 255 -12.71 0.20 -11.83
N LYS A 256 -13.55 -0.38 -10.95
CA LYS A 256 -14.92 0.12 -10.70
C LYS A 256 -14.91 1.46 -9.98
N VAL A 257 -14.05 1.61 -8.98
CA VAL A 257 -13.84 2.88 -8.27
C VAL A 257 -13.33 3.95 -9.25
N ALA A 258 -12.36 3.63 -10.11
CA ALA A 258 -11.81 4.54 -11.10
C ALA A 258 -12.86 4.97 -12.14
N ALA A 259 -13.74 4.04 -12.55
CA ALA A 259 -14.87 4.38 -13.43
C ALA A 259 -15.86 5.35 -12.76
N ALA A 260 -16.21 5.13 -11.48
CA ALA A 260 -17.05 6.04 -10.71
C ALA A 260 -16.38 7.40 -10.51
N TYR A 261 -15.08 7.41 -10.17
CA TYR A 261 -14.31 8.63 -10.00
C TYR A 261 -14.25 9.44 -11.29
N LYS A 262 -13.95 8.79 -12.43
CA LYS A 262 -13.94 9.45 -13.74
C LYS A 262 -15.32 10.04 -14.08
N LEU A 263 -16.41 9.34 -13.80
CA LEU A 263 -17.76 9.87 -14.02
C LEU A 263 -17.99 11.16 -13.23
N ILE A 264 -17.59 11.19 -11.95
CA ILE A 264 -17.76 12.35 -11.07
C ILE A 264 -16.83 13.51 -11.47
N ASP A 265 -15.63 13.21 -11.97
CA ASP A 265 -14.57 14.19 -12.24
C ASP A 265 -14.59 14.79 -13.67
N ILE A 266 -15.33 14.20 -14.63
CA ILE A 266 -15.39 14.66 -16.04
C ILE A 266 -15.69 16.17 -16.17
N GLU A 267 -16.51 16.72 -15.28
CA GLU A 267 -16.92 18.12 -15.34
C GLU A 267 -16.13 19.02 -14.39
N ASN A 268 -15.42 18.43 -13.43
CA ASN A 268 -14.68 19.17 -12.42
C ASN A 268 -13.31 19.59 -12.97
N LYS A 269 -13.22 20.81 -13.49
CA LYS A 269 -11.97 21.40 -14.02
C LYS A 269 -10.95 21.76 -12.93
N GLN A 270 -11.20 21.41 -11.67
CA GLN A 270 -10.26 21.70 -10.60
C GLN A 270 -8.98 20.87 -10.76
N PRO A 271 -7.81 21.45 -10.45
CA PRO A 271 -6.59 20.68 -10.40
C PRO A 271 -6.74 19.56 -9.36
N PRO A 272 -6.17 18.37 -9.61
CA PRO A 272 -6.20 17.31 -8.62
C PRO A 272 -5.54 17.79 -7.33
N ILE A 273 -6.09 17.36 -6.19
CA ILE A 273 -5.49 17.55 -4.87
C ILE A 273 -4.69 16.27 -4.57
N PRO A 274 -3.45 16.36 -4.06
CA PRO A 274 -2.68 15.17 -3.77
C PRO A 274 -3.36 14.44 -2.60
N SER A 275 -3.77 13.19 -2.82
CA SER A 275 -4.36 12.31 -1.81
C SER A 275 -3.91 10.86 -2.00
N VAL A 276 -4.08 10.01 -0.98
CA VAL A 276 -3.82 8.57 -1.12
C VAL A 276 -4.74 7.97 -2.18
N ALA A 277 -6.02 8.36 -2.21
CA ALA A 277 -6.94 7.95 -3.25
C ALA A 277 -6.45 8.31 -4.67
N TYR A 278 -5.97 9.54 -4.86
CA TYR A 278 -5.41 9.94 -6.15
C TYR A 278 -4.16 9.12 -6.52
N LEU A 279 -3.28 8.83 -5.55
CA LEU A 279 -2.14 7.91 -5.74
C LEU A 279 -2.60 6.51 -6.19
N VAL A 280 -3.58 5.93 -5.49
CA VAL A 280 -4.13 4.61 -5.81
C VAL A 280 -4.69 4.61 -7.23
N LEU A 281 -5.60 5.52 -7.55
CA LEU A 281 -6.23 5.62 -8.86
C LEU A 281 -5.22 5.85 -9.98
N LEU A 282 -4.25 6.73 -9.75
CA LEU A 282 -3.21 7.03 -10.74
C LEU A 282 -2.33 5.81 -11.01
N SER A 283 -1.91 5.10 -9.96
CA SER A 283 -1.04 3.92 -10.08
C SER A 283 -1.69 2.80 -10.92
N HIS A 284 -3.01 2.65 -10.81
CA HIS A 284 -3.79 1.67 -11.56
C HIS A 284 -4.20 2.11 -12.98
N SER A 285 -4.14 3.41 -13.29
CA SER A 285 -4.56 3.93 -14.60
C SER A 285 -3.70 3.46 -15.78
N GLY A 286 -2.47 3.01 -15.52
CA GLY A 286 -1.50 2.61 -16.54
C GLY A 286 -0.95 3.76 -17.39
N THR A 287 -1.40 5.01 -17.17
CA THR A 287 -0.98 6.20 -17.90
C THR A 287 -0.36 7.21 -16.93
N LEU A 288 0.92 7.52 -17.12
CA LEU A 288 1.57 8.58 -16.35
C LEU A 288 1.63 9.88 -17.15
N PRO A 289 1.58 11.04 -16.48
CA PRO A 289 1.88 12.31 -17.11
C PRO A 289 3.32 12.30 -17.65
N TYR A 290 3.56 13.07 -18.71
CA TYR A 290 4.88 13.15 -19.36
C TYR A 290 5.98 13.72 -18.45
N ASP A 291 5.62 14.54 -17.46
CA ASP A 291 6.56 15.18 -16.53
C ASP A 291 6.54 14.48 -15.16
N ILE A 292 7.37 13.45 -15.01
CA ILE A 292 7.49 12.66 -13.79
C ILE A 292 8.01 13.49 -12.61
N ASN A 293 8.87 14.48 -12.85
CA ASN A 293 9.38 15.35 -11.79
C ASN A 293 8.25 16.15 -11.16
N LYS A 294 7.39 16.78 -11.98
CA LYS A 294 6.22 17.50 -11.45
C LYS A 294 5.26 16.57 -10.72
N LEU A 295 5.02 15.37 -11.26
CA LEU A 295 4.15 14.41 -10.60
C LEU A 295 4.70 13.99 -9.23
N PHE A 296 5.98 13.61 -9.16
CA PHE A 296 6.59 13.16 -7.92
C PHE A 296 6.70 14.29 -6.90
N LEU A 297 7.00 15.54 -7.31
CA LEU A 297 6.94 16.70 -6.41
C LEU A 297 5.53 16.91 -5.86
N PHE A 298 4.51 16.81 -6.71
CA PHE A 298 3.11 16.95 -6.33
C PHE A 298 2.67 15.87 -5.32
N LEU A 299 3.13 14.63 -5.49
CA LEU A 299 2.81 13.49 -4.62
C LEU A 299 3.78 13.27 -3.46
N LEU A 300 4.87 14.03 -3.38
CA LEU A 300 6.00 13.73 -2.49
C LEU A 300 5.60 13.52 -1.02
N PRO A 301 4.74 14.35 -0.40
CA PRO A 301 4.32 14.14 0.99
C PRO A 301 3.62 12.79 1.20
N ILE A 302 2.83 12.35 0.22
CA ILE A 302 2.09 11.09 0.28
C ILE A 302 3.03 9.93 0.05
N LEU A 303 3.93 10.01 -0.93
CA LEU A 303 4.95 8.98 -1.17
C LEU A 303 5.81 8.74 0.09
N ILE A 304 6.19 9.82 0.77
CA ILE A 304 6.94 9.74 2.03
C ILE A 304 6.11 9.06 3.12
N SER A 305 4.90 9.56 3.36
CA SER A 305 3.99 9.01 4.38
C SER A 305 3.68 7.54 4.14
N SER A 306 3.37 7.15 2.90
CA SER A 306 3.07 5.78 2.49
C SER A 306 4.24 4.82 2.70
N VAL A 307 5.47 5.25 2.42
CA VAL A 307 6.66 4.43 2.68
C VAL A 307 6.92 4.29 4.18
N GLN A 308 6.75 5.35 4.97
CA GLN A 308 7.01 5.33 6.41
C GLN A 308 5.96 4.56 7.21
N THR A 309 4.68 4.67 6.81
CA THR A 309 3.55 4.03 7.50
C THR A 309 3.15 2.69 6.90
N THR A 310 3.75 2.29 5.77
CA THR A 310 3.36 1.13 4.94
C THR A 310 1.93 1.20 4.39
N HIS A 311 1.26 2.36 4.48
CA HIS A 311 -0.09 2.59 3.97
C HIS A 311 -0.07 2.90 2.46
N ALA A 312 -0.89 2.22 1.65
CA ALA A 312 -0.86 2.31 0.17
C ALA A 312 0.55 2.11 -0.42
N LEU A 313 1.33 1.21 0.21
CA LEU A 313 2.71 0.95 -0.16
C LEU A 313 2.81 0.28 -1.54
N ASP A 314 1.91 -0.64 -1.86
CA ASP A 314 1.89 -1.37 -3.13
C ASP A 314 1.75 -0.39 -4.31
N GLU A 315 0.80 0.54 -4.22
CA GLU A 315 0.56 1.59 -5.21
C GLU A 315 1.74 2.58 -5.28
N THR A 316 2.32 2.92 -4.13
CA THR A 316 3.52 3.79 -4.04
C THR A 316 4.70 3.18 -4.79
N LEU A 317 5.03 1.92 -4.50
CA LEU A 317 6.17 1.24 -5.13
C LEU A 317 5.92 1.02 -6.62
N ALA A 318 4.69 0.65 -7.02
CA ALA A 318 4.32 0.54 -8.43
C ALA A 318 4.50 1.87 -9.18
N LEU A 319 4.00 2.96 -8.62
CA LEU A 319 4.13 4.29 -9.23
C LEU A 319 5.60 4.71 -9.37
N LEU A 320 6.41 4.49 -8.34
CA LEU A 320 7.85 4.77 -8.39
C LEU A 320 8.54 3.92 -9.47
N LEU A 321 8.25 2.63 -9.56
CA LEU A 321 8.82 1.73 -10.56
C LEU A 321 8.51 2.21 -11.99
N VAL A 322 7.25 2.50 -12.31
CA VAL A 322 6.85 2.96 -13.65
C VAL A 322 7.40 4.37 -13.93
N GLY A 323 7.28 5.29 -12.98
CA GLY A 323 7.72 6.68 -13.17
C GLY A 323 9.22 6.80 -13.36
N LEU A 324 10.03 6.09 -12.56
CA LEU A 324 11.49 6.09 -12.71
C LEU A 324 11.92 5.43 -14.03
N GLN A 325 11.23 4.36 -14.46
CA GLN A 325 11.48 3.75 -15.76
C GLN A 325 11.19 4.72 -16.92
N ALA A 326 10.07 5.45 -16.85
CA ALA A 326 9.72 6.45 -17.85
C ALA A 326 10.77 7.59 -17.92
N SER A 327 11.24 8.06 -16.76
CA SER A 327 12.28 9.10 -16.67
C SER A 327 13.61 8.70 -17.31
N MET A 328 13.95 7.40 -17.37
CA MET A 328 15.18 6.94 -18.03
C MET A 328 15.16 7.12 -19.56
N PHE A 329 14.00 7.28 -20.18
CA PHE A 329 13.89 7.49 -21.63
C PHE A 329 13.64 8.96 -22.02
N SER A 330 13.48 9.85 -21.04
CA SER A 330 13.19 11.27 -21.27
C SER A 330 14.47 12.09 -21.40
N ALA A 331 14.45 13.09 -22.31
CA ALA A 331 15.55 14.04 -22.47
C ALA A 331 15.72 14.87 -21.19
N GLY A 332 16.86 14.73 -20.50
CA GLY A 332 17.10 15.36 -19.20
C GLY A 332 16.90 14.40 -18.03
N HIS A 333 17.65 13.29 -18.04
CA HIS A 333 17.63 12.10 -17.18
C HIS A 333 17.83 12.32 -15.67
N GLN A 334 17.51 13.50 -15.13
CA GLN A 334 17.74 13.80 -13.72
C GLN A 334 16.43 14.02 -12.98
N LEU A 335 16.37 13.40 -11.80
CA LEU A 335 15.33 13.63 -10.82
C LEU A 335 15.71 14.87 -9.99
N SER A 336 14.73 15.70 -9.64
CA SER A 336 14.95 16.86 -8.79
C SER A 336 15.61 16.43 -7.46
N PRO A 337 16.59 17.18 -6.94
CA PRO A 337 17.14 16.98 -5.59
C PRO A 337 16.05 16.95 -4.50
N GLU A 338 15.00 17.75 -4.68
CA GLU A 338 13.86 17.84 -3.76
C GLU A 338 13.05 16.54 -3.69
N ILE A 339 13.11 15.69 -4.72
CA ILE A 339 12.50 14.36 -4.71
C ILE A 339 13.53 13.33 -4.24
N SER A 340 14.73 13.37 -4.82
CA SER A 340 15.77 12.34 -4.62
C SER A 340 16.21 12.24 -3.17
N GLY A 341 16.44 13.40 -2.52
CA GLY A 341 16.90 13.46 -1.13
C GLY A 341 15.93 12.79 -0.16
N PRO A 342 14.66 13.26 -0.07
CA PRO A 342 13.68 12.69 0.85
C PRO A 342 13.39 11.20 0.60
N LEU A 343 13.28 10.76 -0.65
CA LEU A 343 13.04 9.34 -0.96
C LEU A 343 14.26 8.47 -0.58
N CYS A 344 15.48 8.94 -0.83
CA CYS A 344 16.69 8.23 -0.41
C CYS A 344 16.88 8.21 1.12
N ALA A 345 16.23 9.11 1.87
CA ALA A 345 16.28 9.10 3.33
C ALA A 345 15.38 8.00 3.95
N ILE A 346 14.28 7.63 3.28
CA ILE A 346 13.28 6.71 3.85
C ILE A 346 13.32 5.29 3.26
N LEU A 347 13.66 5.14 1.97
CA LEU A 347 13.71 3.85 1.29
C LEU A 347 14.75 2.86 1.88
N PRO A 348 15.92 3.30 2.41
CA PRO A 348 16.87 2.39 3.04
C PRO A 348 16.28 1.57 4.19
N SER A 349 15.45 2.21 5.03
CA SER A 349 14.77 1.54 6.14
C SER A 349 13.80 0.46 5.62
N LEU A 350 12.98 0.81 4.62
CA LEU A 350 12.04 -0.13 4.00
C LEU A 350 12.77 -1.31 3.35
N ALA A 351 13.83 -1.04 2.59
CA ALA A 351 14.63 -2.07 1.91
C ALA A 351 15.36 -3.01 2.88
N SER A 352 15.62 -2.57 4.11
CA SER A 352 16.35 -3.36 5.12
C SER A 352 15.43 -4.12 6.06
N SER A 353 14.32 -3.52 6.46
CA SER A 353 13.58 -3.93 7.67
C SER A 353 12.16 -4.40 7.39
N HIS A 354 11.61 -4.22 6.18
CA HIS A 354 10.26 -4.68 5.87
C HIS A 354 10.16 -6.21 6.02
N PRO A 355 9.08 -6.79 6.60
CA PRO A 355 8.97 -8.23 6.82
C PRO A 355 8.96 -9.03 5.49
N ASP A 356 8.27 -8.53 4.48
CA ASP A 356 8.23 -9.17 3.16
C ASP A 356 9.53 -8.95 2.36
N ALA A 357 10.12 -10.05 1.90
CA ALA A 357 11.39 -10.05 1.18
C ALA A 357 11.28 -9.40 -0.20
N GLN A 358 10.12 -9.51 -0.84
CA GLN A 358 9.91 -8.97 -2.17
C GLN A 358 9.75 -7.46 -2.13
N THR A 359 9.02 -6.92 -1.17
CA THR A 359 8.97 -5.48 -0.87
C THR A 359 10.36 -4.93 -0.59
N ARG A 360 11.19 -5.61 0.22
CA ARG A 360 12.60 -5.22 0.46
C ARG A 360 13.37 -5.12 -0.85
N HIS A 361 13.25 -6.13 -1.72
CA HIS A 361 13.93 -6.15 -3.01
C HIS A 361 13.46 -5.03 -3.94
N GLN A 362 12.16 -4.83 -4.07
CA GLN A 362 11.58 -3.76 -4.87
C GLN A 362 12.04 -2.38 -4.38
N ALA A 363 11.99 -2.13 -3.07
CA ALA A 363 12.45 -0.89 -2.46
C ALA A 363 13.94 -0.63 -2.74
N PHE A 364 14.79 -1.65 -2.63
CA PHE A 364 16.22 -1.53 -2.98
C PHE A 364 16.42 -1.21 -4.47
N ARG A 365 15.64 -1.83 -5.36
CA ARG A 365 15.70 -1.53 -6.81
C ARG A 365 15.22 -0.12 -7.13
N ILE A 366 14.17 0.36 -6.47
CA ILE A 366 13.71 1.75 -6.57
C ILE A 366 14.81 2.70 -6.09
N LEU A 367 15.44 2.43 -4.95
CA LEU A 367 16.56 3.23 -4.42
C LEU A 367 17.72 3.31 -5.43
N SER A 368 18.17 2.17 -5.98
CA SER A 368 19.21 2.14 -7.03
C SER A 368 18.82 3.01 -8.24
N ARG A 369 17.56 2.96 -8.68
CA ARG A 369 17.05 3.78 -9.80
C ARG A 369 17.00 5.27 -9.48
N ILE A 370 16.54 5.64 -8.28
CA ILE A 370 16.54 7.04 -7.84
C ILE A 370 17.97 7.57 -7.83
N LEU A 371 18.91 6.81 -7.24
CA LEU A 371 20.32 7.18 -7.23
C LEU A 371 20.87 7.36 -8.64
N PHE A 372 20.56 6.45 -9.57
CA PHE A 372 20.95 6.57 -10.98
C PHE A 372 20.41 7.83 -11.67
N LEU A 373 19.24 8.33 -11.27
CA LEU A 373 18.65 9.58 -11.79
C LEU A 373 19.05 10.80 -10.94
N THR A 374 19.74 10.62 -9.81
CA THR A 374 20.15 11.73 -8.93
C THR A 374 21.36 12.47 -9.52
N PRO A 375 21.42 13.82 -9.45
CA PRO A 375 22.59 14.58 -9.86
C PRO A 375 23.89 14.05 -9.21
N PRO A 376 25.03 13.96 -9.94
CA PRO A 376 26.22 13.24 -9.46
C PRO A 376 26.75 13.69 -8.09
N GLN A 377 26.70 14.99 -7.79
CA GLN A 377 27.16 15.54 -6.52
C GLN A 377 26.27 15.15 -5.33
N LEU A 378 24.96 15.10 -5.54
CA LEU A 378 24.04 14.62 -4.50
C LEU A 378 24.14 13.09 -4.37
N ARG A 379 24.28 12.37 -5.50
CA ARG A 379 24.44 10.92 -5.50
C ARG A 379 25.66 10.47 -4.69
N ILE A 380 26.82 11.12 -4.86
CA ILE A 380 28.03 10.76 -4.11
C ILE A 380 27.85 10.97 -2.61
N GLN A 381 27.16 12.05 -2.22
CA GLN A 381 26.87 12.33 -0.82
C GLN A 381 25.93 11.28 -0.22
N ILE A 382 24.81 10.97 -0.89
CA ILE A 382 23.86 9.96 -0.41
C ILE A 382 24.54 8.59 -0.31
N LEU A 383 25.32 8.18 -1.32
CA LEU A 383 26.04 6.92 -1.29
C LEU A 383 27.06 6.86 -0.15
N LYS A 384 27.78 7.97 0.10
CA LYS A 384 28.68 8.09 1.24
C LYS A 384 27.94 7.87 2.56
N ASP A 385 26.81 8.53 2.74
CA ASP A 385 26.00 8.42 3.95
C ASP A 385 25.53 6.97 4.15
N LEU A 386 25.03 6.31 3.10
CA LEU A 386 24.60 4.90 3.14
C LEU A 386 25.71 3.91 3.50
N VAL A 387 26.94 4.09 2.99
CA VAL A 387 28.06 3.18 3.32
C VAL A 387 28.67 3.43 4.71
N THR A 388 28.34 4.56 5.34
CA THR A 388 28.73 4.88 6.71
C THR A 388 27.64 4.64 7.74
N ASP A 389 26.39 4.46 7.32
CA ASP A 389 25.26 4.27 8.22
C ASP A 389 25.36 2.93 8.98
N THR A 390 25.36 3.02 10.31
CA THR A 390 25.43 1.87 11.21
C THR A 390 24.05 1.37 11.65
N GLN A 391 22.97 2.12 11.37
CA GLN A 391 21.61 1.74 11.77
C GLN A 391 21.09 0.53 10.97
N PHE A 392 21.51 0.42 9.71
CA PHE A 392 21.11 -0.68 8.82
C PHE A 392 22.33 -1.39 8.23
N PRO A 393 22.96 -2.33 8.96
CA PRO A 393 24.19 -3.01 8.51
C PRO A 393 24.05 -3.71 7.15
N GLN A 394 22.88 -4.28 6.86
CA GLN A 394 22.57 -4.90 5.57
C GLN A 394 22.60 -3.87 4.42
N MET A 395 22.00 -2.69 4.63
CA MET A 395 22.04 -1.61 3.65
C MET A 395 23.45 -1.08 3.46
N ARG A 396 24.22 -0.96 4.54
CA ARG A 396 25.61 -0.53 4.49
C ARG A 396 26.44 -1.42 3.55
N VAL A 397 26.27 -2.73 3.66
CA VAL A 397 26.90 -3.71 2.76
C VAL A 397 26.36 -3.55 1.33
N ALA A 398 25.03 -3.53 1.16
CA ALA A 398 24.40 -3.42 -0.15
C ALA A 398 24.73 -2.11 -0.89
N ALA A 399 24.95 -1.02 -0.16
CA ALA A 399 25.31 0.29 -0.70
C ALA A 399 26.69 0.29 -1.38
N ILE A 400 27.61 -0.60 -0.99
CA ILE A 400 28.87 -0.81 -1.71
C ILE A 400 28.60 -1.30 -3.13
N GLY A 401 27.58 -2.14 -3.31
CA GLY A 401 27.07 -2.54 -4.61
C GLY A 401 26.54 -1.35 -5.44
N LEU A 402 25.85 -0.40 -4.80
CA LEU A 402 25.35 0.82 -5.46
C LEU A 402 26.50 1.78 -5.86
N VAL A 403 27.55 1.87 -5.03
CA VAL A 403 28.80 2.58 -5.36
C VAL A 403 29.47 1.93 -6.57
N LYS A 404 29.56 0.59 -6.57
CA LYS A 404 30.09 -0.21 -7.68
C LYS A 404 29.31 0.00 -8.98
N GLU A 405 27.99 0.01 -8.93
CA GLU A 405 27.14 0.33 -10.10
C GLU A 405 27.46 1.74 -10.64
N SER A 406 27.57 2.74 -9.76
CA SER A 406 27.83 4.13 -10.14
C SER A 406 29.21 4.34 -10.77
N VAL A 407 30.25 3.68 -10.25
CA VAL A 407 31.60 3.80 -10.83
C VAL A 407 31.74 3.02 -12.14
N LEU A 408 31.09 1.86 -12.25
CA LEU A 408 31.11 1.08 -13.50
C LEU A 408 30.42 1.83 -14.65
N ASP A 409 29.28 2.46 -14.38
CA ASP A 409 28.59 3.32 -15.36
C ASP A 409 29.45 4.54 -15.74
N ALA A 410 30.13 5.16 -14.78
CA ALA A 410 31.02 6.28 -15.06
C ALA A 410 32.24 5.87 -15.91
N LEU A 411 32.80 4.68 -15.65
CA LEU A 411 33.96 4.14 -16.38
C LEU A 411 33.60 3.61 -17.77
N SER A 412 32.35 3.18 -18.02
CA SER A 412 31.93 2.76 -19.36
C SER A 412 31.87 3.90 -20.37
N HIS A 413 31.87 5.15 -19.91
CA HIS A 413 31.83 6.34 -20.74
C HIS A 413 33.18 7.07 -20.69
N GLU A 414 34.04 6.81 -21.68
CA GLU A 414 35.43 7.32 -21.74
C GLU A 414 35.54 8.85 -21.67
N THR A 415 34.57 9.56 -22.22
CA THR A 415 34.53 11.04 -22.28
C THR A 415 33.73 11.70 -21.17
N SER A 416 33.14 10.92 -20.25
CA SER A 416 32.29 11.50 -19.19
C SER A 416 33.14 12.18 -18.12
N ALA A 417 32.87 13.46 -17.81
CA ALA A 417 33.47 14.18 -16.68
C ALA A 417 32.81 13.78 -15.34
N SER A 418 32.51 12.48 -15.16
CA SER A 418 31.81 11.98 -13.98
C SER A 418 32.73 12.00 -12.76
N ILE A 419 32.22 12.50 -11.63
CA ILE A 419 32.91 12.50 -10.34
C ILE A 419 33.29 11.08 -9.88
N PHE A 420 32.48 10.07 -10.24
CA PHE A 420 32.72 8.67 -9.91
C PHE A 420 33.89 8.06 -10.69
N ALA A 421 34.27 8.64 -11.82
CA ALA A 421 35.45 8.25 -12.61
C ALA A 421 36.50 9.36 -12.60
N SER A 422 36.83 9.82 -11.38
CA SER A 422 37.84 10.84 -11.08
C SER A 422 38.52 10.55 -9.73
N PRO A 423 39.66 11.19 -9.40
CA PRO A 423 40.32 11.00 -8.11
C PRO A 423 39.47 11.37 -6.89
N GLN A 424 38.44 12.21 -7.07
CA GLN A 424 37.49 12.57 -6.00
C GLN A 424 36.75 11.33 -5.47
N PHE A 425 36.53 10.32 -6.32
CA PHE A 425 35.94 9.04 -5.89
C PHE A 425 36.74 8.41 -4.74
N LEU A 426 38.06 8.28 -4.89
CA LEU A 426 38.91 7.69 -3.85
C LEU A 426 39.10 8.60 -2.65
N GLN A 427 39.06 9.93 -2.83
CA GLN A 427 39.08 10.86 -1.70
C GLN A 427 37.87 10.67 -0.79
N VAL A 428 36.69 10.42 -1.38
CA VAL A 428 35.44 10.20 -0.62
C VAL A 428 35.35 8.78 -0.09
N PHE A 429 35.47 7.77 -0.95
CA PHE A 429 35.18 6.39 -0.58
C PHE A 429 36.41 5.59 -0.11
N GLY A 430 37.63 5.97 -0.48
CA GLY A 430 38.84 5.25 -0.10
C GLY A 430 39.00 5.10 1.41
N PRO A 431 38.87 6.18 2.22
CA PRO A 431 38.96 6.08 3.67
C PRO A 431 37.85 5.24 4.33
N ILE A 432 36.73 5.03 3.64
CA ILE A 432 35.54 4.32 4.16
C ILE A 432 35.55 2.84 3.73
N LEU A 433 35.82 2.59 2.45
CA LEU A 433 35.72 1.27 1.83
C LEU A 433 37.02 0.49 1.84
N LEU A 434 38.18 1.17 1.83
CA LEU A 434 39.49 0.52 1.76
C LEU A 434 40.19 0.45 3.13
N ARG A 435 39.38 0.36 4.20
CA ARG A 435 39.79 0.21 5.59
C ARG A 435 38.78 -0.69 6.34
N PRO A 436 39.22 -1.42 7.36
CA PRO A 436 38.30 -2.10 8.28
C PRO A 436 37.48 -1.07 9.06
N ASP A 437 36.31 -1.50 9.54
CA ASP A 437 35.50 -0.73 10.48
C ASP A 437 34.99 -1.63 11.61
N PRO A 438 35.41 -1.41 12.87
CA PRO A 438 36.27 -0.32 13.33
C PRO A 438 37.73 -0.45 12.84
N LEU A 439 38.51 0.64 12.91
CA LEU A 439 39.87 0.68 12.35
C LEU A 439 40.83 -0.33 13.00
N ASP A 440 40.56 -0.67 14.26
CA ASP A 440 41.29 -1.62 15.10
C ASP A 440 40.72 -3.04 15.06
N LEU A 441 39.80 -3.33 14.13
CA LEU A 441 39.17 -4.66 13.97
C LEU A 441 40.18 -5.81 13.94
N PHE A 442 41.36 -5.58 13.34
CA PHE A 442 42.42 -6.57 13.21
C PHE A 442 43.56 -6.42 14.25
N ASP A 443 43.50 -5.41 15.12
CA ASP A 443 44.51 -5.15 16.14
C ASP A 443 44.24 -5.94 17.44
N ALA A 444 42.98 -6.30 17.70
CA ALA A 444 42.56 -7.08 18.87
C ALA A 444 42.64 -8.61 18.65
N GLU A 445 42.65 -9.39 19.73
CA GLU A 445 42.30 -10.82 19.71
C GLU A 445 40.80 -11.00 19.40
N LEU A 446 40.36 -10.55 18.22
CA LEU A 446 38.99 -10.70 17.75
C LEU A 446 38.67 -12.19 17.66
N ALA A 447 37.71 -12.60 18.49
CA ALA A 447 37.20 -13.95 18.50
C ALA A 447 36.46 -14.25 17.17
N LEU A 448 36.60 -15.49 16.69
CA LEU A 448 36.11 -15.88 15.36
C LEU A 448 34.57 -15.76 15.27
N ASP A 449 33.89 -16.19 16.32
CA ASP A 449 32.45 -16.05 16.53
C ASP A 449 31.99 -14.59 16.43
N ALA A 450 32.66 -13.67 17.14
CA ALA A 450 32.35 -12.24 17.09
C ALA A 450 32.49 -11.64 15.68
N MET A 451 33.44 -12.13 14.87
CA MET A 451 33.57 -11.70 13.48
C MET A 451 32.45 -12.27 12.61
N VAL A 452 32.14 -13.55 12.75
CA VAL A 452 31.12 -14.27 11.96
C VAL A 452 29.72 -13.72 12.21
N ASP A 453 29.42 -13.36 13.45
CA ASP A 453 28.13 -12.79 13.85
C ASP A 453 27.96 -11.32 13.44
N SER A 454 29.05 -10.66 13.01
CA SER A 454 29.02 -9.28 12.53
C SER A 454 28.67 -9.18 11.04
N SER A 455 28.29 -7.98 10.58
CA SER A 455 28.11 -7.70 9.14
C SER A 455 29.43 -7.48 8.38
N GLU A 456 30.55 -7.43 9.10
CA GLU A 456 31.83 -6.99 8.57
C GLU A 456 32.45 -7.95 7.54
N PRO A 457 32.36 -9.29 7.67
CA PRO A 457 32.79 -10.21 6.62
C PRO A 457 32.11 -9.91 5.28
N ALA A 458 30.79 -9.70 5.29
CA ALA A 458 30.03 -9.40 4.09
C ALA A 458 30.43 -8.02 3.50
N ARG A 459 30.63 -7.02 4.36
CA ARG A 459 31.12 -5.70 3.95
C ARG A 459 32.48 -5.78 3.27
N LEU A 460 33.43 -6.49 3.87
CA LEU A 460 34.79 -6.65 3.35
C LEU A 460 34.79 -7.40 2.02
N VAL A 461 33.94 -8.43 1.85
CA VAL A 461 33.76 -9.13 0.57
C VAL A 461 33.33 -8.14 -0.53
N GLU A 462 32.33 -7.29 -0.26
CA GLU A 462 31.89 -6.29 -1.23
C GLU A 462 32.95 -5.20 -1.49
N CYS A 463 33.69 -4.77 -0.45
CA CYS A 463 34.82 -3.84 -0.61
C CYS A 463 35.93 -4.42 -1.49
N LEU A 464 36.32 -5.69 -1.28
CA LEU A 464 37.32 -6.37 -2.11
C LEU A 464 36.81 -6.60 -3.54
N SER A 465 35.53 -6.93 -3.71
CA SER A 465 34.86 -7.04 -5.01
C SER A 465 34.90 -5.72 -5.78
N LEU A 466 34.61 -4.58 -5.12
CA LEU A 466 34.75 -3.25 -5.70
C LEU A 466 36.21 -2.95 -6.06
N TYR A 467 37.14 -3.19 -5.15
CA TYR A 467 38.56 -2.94 -5.39
C TYR A 467 39.10 -3.75 -6.57
N TYR A 468 38.82 -5.05 -6.61
CA TYR A 468 39.13 -5.93 -7.73
C TYR A 468 38.60 -5.39 -9.06
N ILE A 469 37.32 -4.98 -9.09
CA ILE A 469 36.70 -4.44 -10.30
C ILE A 469 37.36 -3.14 -10.75
N LEU A 470 37.69 -2.25 -9.83
CA LEU A 470 38.39 -1.00 -10.14
C LEU A 470 39.78 -1.27 -10.74
N LEU A 471 40.53 -2.21 -10.14
CA LEU A 471 41.83 -2.65 -10.67
C LEU A 471 41.69 -3.17 -12.10
N LEU A 472 40.62 -3.86 -12.46
CA LEU A 472 40.43 -4.39 -13.82
C LEU A 472 39.85 -3.39 -14.83
N ARG A 473 38.86 -2.59 -14.41
CA ARG A 473 38.04 -1.77 -15.32
C ARG A 473 38.58 -0.36 -15.51
N ASP A 474 39.24 0.22 -14.52
CA ASP A 474 39.81 1.56 -14.63
C ASP A 474 41.17 1.54 -15.35
N LYS A 475 41.14 1.15 -16.63
CA LYS A 475 42.35 0.94 -17.44
C LYS A 475 43.21 2.19 -17.58
N SER A 476 42.56 3.35 -17.65
CA SER A 476 43.20 4.66 -17.78
C SER A 476 43.52 5.30 -16.42
N ASN A 477 43.32 4.57 -15.32
CA ASN A 477 43.60 5.01 -13.95
C ASN A 477 42.95 6.36 -13.61
N ARG A 478 41.71 6.58 -14.05
CA ARG A 478 40.99 7.84 -13.86
C ARG A 478 40.66 8.12 -12.41
N THR A 479 40.45 7.07 -11.62
CA THR A 479 40.19 7.17 -10.18
C THR A 479 41.47 7.31 -9.36
N GLY A 480 42.65 7.02 -9.93
CA GLY A 480 43.92 6.94 -9.21
C GLY A 480 44.14 5.62 -8.46
N ILE A 481 43.25 4.63 -8.63
CA ILE A 481 43.31 3.38 -7.85
C ILE A 481 44.53 2.52 -8.16
N ARG A 482 45.10 2.67 -9.37
CA ARG A 482 46.30 1.95 -9.82
C ARG A 482 47.59 2.71 -9.48
N ASP A 483 47.51 3.85 -8.79
CA ASP A 483 48.70 4.56 -8.33
C ASP A 483 49.47 3.67 -7.34
N ARG A 484 50.79 3.57 -7.53
CA ARG A 484 51.66 2.69 -6.71
C ARG A 484 51.54 3.00 -5.22
N ASP A 485 51.40 4.27 -4.86
CA ASP A 485 51.25 4.69 -3.46
C ASP A 485 49.89 4.30 -2.90
N GLN A 486 48.82 4.33 -3.71
CA GLN A 486 47.50 3.88 -3.30
C GLN A 486 47.48 2.36 -3.10
N ILE A 487 48.03 1.58 -4.02
CA ILE A 487 48.14 0.11 -3.88
C ILE A 487 48.90 -0.25 -2.61
N LYS A 488 50.07 0.37 -2.37
CA LYS A 488 50.86 0.17 -1.15
C LYS A 488 50.09 0.55 0.11
N ASN A 489 49.31 1.63 0.06
CA ASN A 489 48.51 2.05 1.19
C ASN A 489 47.39 1.04 1.49
N VAL A 490 46.62 0.59 0.49
CA VAL A 490 45.56 -0.42 0.65
C VAL A 490 46.13 -1.76 1.13
N GLU A 491 47.29 -2.16 0.60
CA GLU A 491 48.03 -3.33 1.04
C GLU A 491 48.30 -3.28 2.56
N ARG A 492 48.82 -2.14 3.04
CA ARG A 492 49.14 -1.91 4.45
C ARG A 492 47.89 -1.82 5.33
N THR A 493 46.86 -1.11 4.90
CA THR A 493 45.70 -0.77 5.76
C THR A 493 44.58 -1.80 5.73
N LEU A 494 44.55 -2.68 4.73
CA LEU A 494 43.43 -3.62 4.54
C LEU A 494 43.91 -5.04 4.21
N LEU A 495 44.66 -5.22 3.12
CA LEU A 495 44.91 -6.57 2.58
C LEU A 495 45.81 -7.42 3.50
N ALA A 496 46.94 -6.86 3.95
CA ALA A 496 47.86 -7.58 4.84
C ALA A 496 47.22 -7.96 6.19
N PRO A 497 46.48 -7.06 6.88
CA PRO A 497 45.71 -7.42 8.07
C PRO A 497 44.70 -8.55 7.84
N ILE A 498 43.95 -8.51 6.73
CA ILE A 498 42.99 -9.59 6.38
C ILE A 498 43.74 -10.92 6.17
N ARG A 499 44.85 -10.93 5.42
CA ARG A 499 45.64 -12.15 5.19
C ARG A 499 46.12 -12.77 6.50
N ALA A 500 46.71 -11.95 7.38
CA ALA A 500 47.23 -12.41 8.67
C ALA A 500 46.13 -13.02 9.54
N THR A 501 44.97 -12.34 9.59
CA THR A 501 43.83 -12.76 10.41
C THR A 501 43.16 -14.03 9.88
N LEU A 502 42.94 -14.14 8.57
CA LEU A 502 42.41 -15.35 7.93
C LEU A 502 43.34 -16.54 8.15
N LEU A 503 44.66 -16.37 8.00
CA LEU A 503 45.63 -17.43 8.27
C LEU A 503 45.58 -17.91 9.72
N ARG A 504 45.33 -17.02 10.68
CA ARG A 504 45.15 -17.35 12.10
C ARG A 504 43.87 -18.17 12.31
N TRP A 505 42.73 -17.69 11.84
CA TRP A 505 41.43 -18.35 12.04
C TRP A 505 41.34 -19.70 11.31
N MET A 506 41.87 -19.80 10.09
CA MET A 506 41.89 -21.07 9.36
C MET A 506 42.75 -22.14 10.05
N LYS A 507 43.84 -21.75 10.73
CA LYS A 507 44.65 -22.69 11.53
C LYS A 507 43.91 -23.20 12.76
N LEU A 508 43.11 -22.36 13.41
CA LEU A 508 42.30 -22.72 14.57
C LEU A 508 41.17 -23.69 14.18
N ALA A 509 40.54 -23.43 13.04
CA ALA A 509 39.46 -24.25 12.48
C ALA A 509 39.88 -25.69 12.14
N VAL A 510 41.09 -25.90 11.61
CA VAL A 510 41.59 -27.23 11.21
C VAL A 510 41.87 -28.13 12.43
N VAL A 511 41.94 -27.58 13.64
CA VAL A 511 42.27 -28.31 14.88
C VAL A 511 41.02 -28.82 15.61
N SER A 512 39.82 -28.32 15.29
CA SER A 512 38.59 -28.63 16.03
C SER A 512 37.53 -29.23 15.08
N ASP A 513 37.34 -30.54 15.16
CA ASP A 513 36.48 -31.32 14.26
C ASP A 513 34.97 -31.16 14.59
N ASP A 514 34.14 -31.21 13.56
CA ASP A 514 32.65 -31.33 13.52
C ASP A 514 31.72 -30.11 13.64
N HIS A 515 32.07 -28.95 14.23
CA HIS A 515 31.11 -27.80 14.32
C HIS A 515 31.54 -26.51 13.58
N LEU A 516 32.81 -26.38 13.21
CA LEU A 516 33.36 -25.17 12.60
C LEU A 516 33.10 -25.02 11.08
N HIS A 517 32.67 -26.08 10.38
CA HIS A 517 32.47 -26.00 8.92
C HIS A 517 31.40 -25.00 8.49
N THR A 518 30.35 -24.81 9.29
CA THR A 518 29.28 -23.84 9.02
C THR A 518 29.72 -22.41 9.35
N GLU A 519 30.52 -22.23 10.41
CA GLU A 519 31.03 -20.93 10.88
C GLU A 519 32.10 -20.34 9.95
N ILE A 520 32.83 -21.18 9.21
CA ILE A 520 33.90 -20.73 8.29
C ILE A 520 33.34 -20.24 6.94
N MET A 521 32.11 -20.58 6.56
CA MET A 521 31.57 -20.25 5.23
C MET A 521 31.68 -18.76 4.86
N PRO A 522 31.35 -17.80 5.74
CA PRO A 522 31.54 -16.37 5.46
C PRO A 522 33.01 -15.99 5.19
N LEU A 523 33.96 -16.68 5.85
CA LEU A 523 35.40 -16.46 5.66
C LEU A 523 35.94 -17.05 4.35
N VAL A 524 35.32 -18.10 3.82
CA VAL A 524 35.68 -18.66 2.50
C VAL A 524 35.48 -17.60 1.41
N ALA A 525 34.33 -16.93 1.42
CA ALA A 525 34.03 -15.86 0.46
C ALA A 525 35.02 -14.69 0.57
N LEU A 526 35.42 -14.34 1.80
CA LEU A 526 36.42 -13.29 2.05
C LEU A 526 37.79 -13.69 1.51
N LYS A 527 38.23 -14.93 1.80
CA LYS A 527 39.50 -15.48 1.28
C LYS A 527 39.52 -15.50 -0.25
N THR A 528 38.48 -16.02 -0.89
CA THR A 528 38.40 -16.07 -2.35
C THR A 528 38.42 -14.67 -2.98
N SER A 529 37.76 -13.69 -2.34
CA SER A 529 37.80 -12.29 -2.80
C SER A 529 39.21 -11.70 -2.69
N LEU A 530 39.93 -12.01 -1.62
CA LEU A 530 41.32 -11.57 -1.40
C LEU A 530 42.29 -12.17 -2.42
N GLU A 531 42.19 -13.47 -2.70
CA GLU A 531 43.00 -14.16 -3.71
C GLU A 531 42.81 -13.54 -5.11
N ARG A 532 41.58 -13.16 -5.46
CA ARG A 532 41.29 -12.47 -6.74
C ARG A 532 41.95 -11.09 -6.82
N VAL A 533 41.96 -10.35 -5.71
CA VAL A 533 42.65 -9.06 -5.62
C VAL A 533 44.15 -9.24 -5.78
N ASP A 534 44.74 -10.22 -5.09
CA ASP A 534 46.18 -10.50 -5.16
C ASP A 534 46.62 -10.81 -6.59
N VAL A 535 45.88 -11.66 -7.30
CA VAL A 535 46.14 -11.95 -8.73
C VAL A 535 46.05 -10.68 -9.58
N ALA A 536 45.02 -9.85 -9.39
CA ALA A 536 44.86 -8.62 -10.16
C ALA A 536 45.98 -7.59 -9.90
N ILE A 537 46.51 -7.53 -8.68
CA ILE A 537 47.67 -6.66 -8.35
C ILE A 537 48.95 -7.19 -9.00
N ILE A 538 49.16 -8.51 -9.01
CA ILE A 538 50.31 -9.13 -9.66
C ILE A 538 50.29 -8.82 -11.16
N ASP A 539 49.14 -8.97 -11.83
CA ASP A 539 48.99 -8.72 -13.27
C ASP A 539 49.21 -7.24 -13.68
N LEU A 540 49.19 -6.31 -12.72
CA LEU A 540 49.44 -4.88 -12.96
C LEU A 540 50.92 -4.48 -12.85
N ASN A 541 51.76 -5.30 -12.19
CA ASN A 541 53.19 -5.06 -11.98
C ASN A 541 54.03 -5.82 -13.00
#